data_AF-X1I2Q9-F1
#
_entry.id   AF-X1I2Q9-F1
#
_cell.length_a   1.000
_cell.length_b   1.000
_cell.length_c   1.000
_cell.angle_alpha   90.00
_cell.angle_beta   90.00
_cell.angle_gamma   90.00
#
_symmetry.space_group_name_H-M   'P 1'
#
loop_
_entity.id
_entity.type
_entity.pdbx_description
1 polymer ?
#
loop_
_entity_poly.entity_id
_entity_poly.type
_entity_poly.pdbx_seq_one_letter_code
_entity_poly.pdbx_strand_id
1 'polypeptide(L)'
;MFMKTREPVVSGTFYAGTPGELRGQIEWCYKHELGPGVVPQVNNKGLREIVVLVVPHAGYIYSGPVAAHAYKELAEDGVVDTAVVLGPNHSGYGSPVSLWLGGAWETPLGKVRINEELAHSLLGGVIEADERAHIYEHSIEVQLPWLQYLYGELKLVPIAMLAQDIETAREVGKAISRCGDNIIVIASSDFTHYEPHSVATEKDKSMIETITNLDEEELYKRRELLNCFKDSLIVTLAFSDLIAIGI
;
A
#
# COMPACT_ATOMS: atom_id res chain seq x y z
N MET A 1 27.57 13.72 3.80
CA MET A 1 27.14 12.31 3.73
C MET A 1 25.98 12.27 2.74
N PHE A 2 26.12 11.61 1.59
CA PHE A 2 25.06 11.58 0.58
C PHE A 2 23.90 10.74 1.10
N MET A 3 22.70 11.32 1.17
CA MET A 3 21.48 10.58 1.52
C MET A 3 21.11 9.66 0.37
N LYS A 4 21.11 8.34 0.61
CA LYS A 4 20.72 7.33 -0.37
C LYS A 4 19.28 7.59 -0.81
N THR A 5 19.05 7.71 -2.12
CA THR A 5 17.72 7.97 -2.67
C THR A 5 17.39 6.89 -3.69
N ARG A 6 16.22 6.26 -3.58
CA ARG A 6 15.66 5.37 -4.61
C ARG A 6 14.94 6.23 -5.65
N GLU A 7 15.40 6.18 -6.90
CA GLU A 7 14.73 6.84 -8.02
C GLU A 7 13.40 6.13 -8.35
N PRO A 8 12.40 6.85 -8.88
CA PRO A 8 11.15 6.23 -9.30
C PRO A 8 11.38 5.34 -10.52
N VAL A 9 10.79 4.14 -10.53
CA VAL A 9 10.96 3.18 -11.64
C VAL A 9 9.75 3.10 -12.56
N VAL A 10 8.61 3.67 -12.16
CA VAL A 10 7.38 3.69 -12.98
C VAL A 10 6.81 5.10 -13.20
N SER A 11 7.58 6.14 -12.87
CA SER A 11 7.27 7.53 -13.24
C SER A 11 7.24 7.70 -14.75
N GLY A 12 6.14 8.28 -15.26
CA GLY A 12 5.87 8.41 -16.69
C GLY A 12 5.25 7.18 -17.35
N THR A 13 5.07 6.07 -16.63
CA THR A 13 4.42 4.85 -17.16
C THR A 13 3.19 4.44 -16.36
N PHE A 14 3.29 4.33 -15.02
CA PHE A 14 2.15 3.99 -14.17
C PHE A 14 1.42 5.25 -13.69
N TYR A 15 2.15 6.34 -13.47
CA TYR A 15 1.62 7.64 -13.12
C TYR A 15 2.40 8.73 -13.87
N ALA A 16 1.85 9.93 -13.98
CA ALA A 16 2.43 11.00 -14.78
C ALA A 16 3.82 11.44 -14.25
N GLY A 17 4.74 11.72 -15.16
CA GLY A 17 6.16 11.88 -14.82
C GLY A 17 6.58 13.26 -14.32
N THR A 18 5.68 14.25 -14.35
CA THR A 18 5.97 15.62 -13.91
C THR A 18 5.05 16.03 -12.74
N PRO A 19 5.49 16.93 -11.84
CA PRO A 19 4.68 17.30 -10.68
C PRO A 19 3.30 17.87 -11.02
N GLY A 20 3.20 18.68 -12.08
CA GLY A 20 1.94 19.29 -12.50
C GLY A 20 0.95 18.28 -13.07
N GLU A 21 1.44 17.41 -13.96
CA GLU A 21 0.62 16.36 -14.58
C GLU A 21 0.21 15.31 -13.55
N LEU A 22 1.07 14.97 -12.59
CA LEU A 22 0.77 14.01 -11.53
C LEU A 22 -0.33 14.50 -10.59
N ARG A 23 -0.27 15.77 -10.16
CA ARG A 23 -1.37 16.39 -9.39
C ARG A 23 -2.68 16.39 -10.19
N GLY A 24 -2.61 16.77 -11.47
CA GLY A 24 -3.77 16.76 -12.36
C GLY A 24 -4.35 15.36 -12.55
N GLN A 25 -3.51 14.32 -12.65
CA GLN A 25 -3.94 12.93 -12.78
C GLN A 25 -4.60 12.42 -11.49
N ILE A 26 -4.06 12.74 -10.32
CA ILE A 26 -4.67 12.40 -9.02
C ILE A 26 -6.05 13.08 -8.89
N GLU A 27 -6.15 14.37 -9.20
CA GLU A 27 -7.44 15.07 -9.20
C GLU A 27 -8.44 14.48 -10.21
N TRP A 28 -7.96 14.08 -11.39
CA TRP A 28 -8.77 13.39 -12.38
C TRP A 28 -9.30 12.06 -11.83
N CYS A 29 -8.46 11.27 -11.15
CA CYS A 29 -8.90 10.02 -10.52
C CYS A 29 -10.02 10.26 -9.49
N TYR A 30 -9.89 11.28 -8.64
CA TYR A 30 -10.95 11.67 -7.70
C TYR A 30 -12.26 12.05 -8.41
N LYS A 31 -12.19 12.79 -9.51
CA LYS A 31 -13.34 13.31 -10.27
C LYS A 31 -13.88 12.34 -11.33
N HIS A 32 -13.21 11.23 -11.56
CA HIS A 32 -13.60 10.24 -12.56
C HIS A 32 -14.96 9.62 -12.23
N GLU A 33 -15.68 9.10 -13.24
CA GLU A 33 -17.00 8.46 -13.03
C GLU A 33 -16.95 7.22 -12.11
N LEU A 34 -15.78 6.58 -12.02
CA LEU A 34 -15.49 5.46 -11.13
C LEU A 34 -14.85 5.90 -9.80
N GLY A 35 -14.49 7.18 -9.68
CA GLY A 35 -13.93 7.77 -8.47
C GLY A 35 -15.02 8.29 -7.52
N PRO A 36 -14.63 8.87 -6.38
CA PRO A 36 -15.58 9.41 -5.39
C PRO A 36 -16.30 10.69 -5.85
N GLY A 37 -15.95 11.23 -7.03
CA GLY A 37 -16.57 12.42 -7.62
C GLY A 37 -16.09 13.75 -7.04
N VAL A 38 -15.24 13.73 -6.02
CA VAL A 38 -14.76 14.93 -5.31
C VAL A 38 -13.31 14.76 -4.86
N VAL A 39 -12.54 15.85 -4.96
CA VAL A 39 -11.20 15.93 -4.39
C VAL A 39 -11.33 16.20 -2.89
N PRO A 40 -10.79 15.34 -2.02
CA PRO A 40 -10.92 15.50 -0.57
C PRO A 40 -10.18 16.74 -0.07
N GLN A 41 -10.54 17.16 1.14
CA GLN A 41 -9.76 18.09 1.95
C GLN A 41 -9.32 17.36 3.21
N VAL A 42 -8.04 17.43 3.54
CA VAL A 42 -7.52 16.75 4.74
C VAL A 42 -8.13 17.34 6.00
N ASN A 43 -8.74 16.47 6.80
CA ASN A 43 -9.32 16.83 8.08
C ASN A 43 -8.23 16.85 9.17
N ASN A 44 -7.62 18.01 9.39
CA ASN A 44 -6.58 18.18 10.42
C ASN A 44 -7.04 17.90 11.86
N LYS A 45 -8.34 17.69 12.09
CA LYS A 45 -8.94 17.36 13.38
C LYS A 45 -9.67 16.01 13.37
N GLY A 46 -9.42 15.19 12.35
CA GLY A 46 -9.99 13.86 12.25
C GLY A 46 -9.54 12.97 13.40
N LEU A 47 -10.34 11.95 13.69
CA LEU A 47 -10.16 11.09 14.85
C LEU A 47 -9.02 10.07 14.69
N ARG A 48 -8.49 9.90 13.46
CA ARG A 48 -7.47 8.90 13.11
C ARG A 48 -7.89 7.49 13.53
N GLU A 49 -9.07 7.07 13.07
CA GLU A 49 -9.62 5.74 13.31
C GLU A 49 -9.13 4.72 12.26
N ILE A 50 -8.88 5.15 11.02
CA ILE A 50 -8.41 4.24 9.96
C ILE A 50 -6.94 3.87 10.19
N VAL A 51 -6.71 2.57 10.40
CA VAL A 51 -5.39 2.00 10.67
C VAL A 51 -4.81 1.24 9.48
N VAL A 52 -5.65 0.70 8.58
CA VAL A 52 -5.21 0.02 7.37
C VAL A 52 -6.09 0.36 6.16
N LEU A 53 -5.47 0.51 4.99
CA LEU A 53 -6.16 0.53 3.69
C LEU A 53 -5.69 -0.63 2.81
N VAL A 54 -6.59 -1.16 1.99
CA VAL A 54 -6.26 -2.06 0.89
C VAL A 54 -6.40 -1.29 -0.41
N VAL A 55 -5.31 -1.14 -1.17
CA VAL A 55 -5.28 -0.22 -2.31
C VAL A 55 -4.60 -0.89 -3.52
N PRO A 56 -5.18 -0.79 -4.73
CA PRO A 56 -4.56 -1.35 -5.93
C PRO A 56 -3.28 -0.60 -6.34
N HIS A 57 -2.45 -1.25 -7.15
CA HIS A 57 -1.16 -0.73 -7.61
C HIS A 57 -0.92 -0.81 -9.12
N ALA A 58 -1.93 -1.15 -9.92
CA ALA A 58 -1.88 -0.89 -11.36
C ALA A 58 -1.68 0.60 -11.68
N GLY A 59 -1.37 0.92 -12.94
CA GLY A 59 -1.22 2.31 -13.39
C GLY A 59 -2.50 3.13 -13.15
N TYR A 60 -2.35 4.43 -12.83
CA TYR A 60 -3.43 5.31 -12.38
C TYR A 60 -4.57 5.46 -13.39
N ILE A 61 -4.28 5.30 -14.69
CA ILE A 61 -5.32 5.31 -15.73
C ILE A 61 -6.31 4.14 -15.57
N TYR A 62 -5.89 3.03 -14.97
CA TYR A 62 -6.68 1.82 -14.77
C TYR A 62 -7.29 1.75 -13.36
N SER A 63 -6.46 1.86 -12.33
CA SER A 63 -6.87 1.63 -10.94
C SER A 63 -6.99 2.91 -10.11
N GLY A 64 -6.48 4.04 -10.61
CA GLY A 64 -6.44 5.30 -9.86
C GLY A 64 -7.81 5.79 -9.38
N PRO A 65 -8.88 5.78 -10.21
CA PRO A 65 -10.22 6.09 -9.75
C PRO A 65 -10.71 5.20 -8.59
N VAL A 66 -10.36 3.92 -8.58
CA VAL A 66 -10.72 3.00 -7.49
C VAL A 66 -9.90 3.31 -6.23
N ALA A 67 -8.59 3.50 -6.36
CA ALA A 67 -7.71 3.90 -5.26
C ALA A 67 -8.13 5.22 -4.60
N ALA A 68 -8.72 6.14 -5.38
CA ALA A 68 -9.18 7.44 -4.91
C ALA A 68 -10.23 7.35 -3.78
N HIS A 69 -11.05 6.29 -3.72
CA HIS A 69 -12.02 6.09 -2.63
C HIS A 69 -11.29 5.92 -1.29
N ALA A 70 -10.33 4.99 -1.22
CA ALA A 70 -9.55 4.73 -0.01
C ALA A 70 -8.77 5.97 0.46
N TYR A 71 -8.15 6.70 -0.47
CA TYR A 71 -7.41 7.92 -0.12
C TYR A 71 -8.32 9.11 0.25
N LYS A 72 -9.57 9.16 -0.24
CA LYS A 72 -10.56 10.14 0.23
C LYS A 72 -10.90 9.86 1.70
N GLU A 73 -11.24 8.62 2.04
CA GLU A 73 -11.59 8.24 3.41
C GLU A 73 -10.41 8.53 4.36
N LEU A 74 -9.18 8.23 3.94
CA LEU A 74 -7.98 8.54 4.73
C LEU A 74 -7.80 10.05 4.97
N ALA A 75 -8.04 10.88 3.96
CA ALA A 75 -7.95 12.33 4.09
C ALA A 75 -9.00 12.88 5.06
N GLU A 76 -10.21 12.33 5.04
CA GLU A 76 -11.31 12.72 5.94
C GLU A 76 -11.12 12.21 7.38
N ASP A 77 -10.44 11.08 7.54
CA ASP A 77 -10.08 10.46 8.82
C ASP A 77 -8.96 11.20 9.57
N GLY A 78 -8.00 11.79 8.85
CA GLY A 78 -7.07 12.79 9.38
C GLY A 78 -5.63 12.69 8.88
N VAL A 79 -4.72 13.40 9.56
CA VAL A 79 -3.30 13.51 9.18
C VAL A 79 -2.46 12.33 9.68
N VAL A 80 -1.70 11.71 8.78
CA VAL A 80 -0.75 10.63 9.08
C VAL A 80 0.68 11.13 9.09
N ASP A 81 1.51 10.64 10.02
CA ASP A 81 2.92 11.01 10.07
C ASP A 81 3.81 10.02 9.31
N THR A 82 3.44 8.73 9.33
CA THR A 82 4.19 7.66 8.69
C THR A 82 3.27 6.66 8.01
N ALA A 83 3.56 6.33 6.76
CA ALA A 83 2.94 5.24 6.05
C ALA A 83 3.85 4.00 6.07
N VAL A 84 3.33 2.89 6.60
CA VAL A 84 3.92 1.56 6.43
C VAL A 84 3.28 0.96 5.18
N VAL A 85 4.02 0.96 4.08
CA VAL A 85 3.49 0.48 2.79
C VAL A 85 4.04 -0.91 2.55
N LEU A 86 3.11 -1.84 2.44
CA LEU A 86 3.37 -3.25 2.24
C LEU A 86 3.03 -3.55 0.78
N GLY A 87 3.97 -4.08 0.02
CA GLY A 87 3.75 -4.44 -1.38
C GLY A 87 4.24 -5.84 -1.70
N PRO A 88 3.61 -6.54 -2.66
CA PRO A 88 4.18 -7.78 -3.18
C PRO A 88 5.56 -7.51 -3.78
N ASN A 89 6.38 -8.56 -3.81
CA ASN A 89 7.65 -8.55 -4.52
C ASN A 89 7.52 -9.27 -5.86
N HIS A 90 7.11 -8.53 -6.89
CA HIS A 90 7.04 -8.98 -8.28
C HIS A 90 8.42 -9.21 -8.89
N SER A 91 9.45 -8.53 -8.39
CA SER A 91 10.82 -8.66 -8.92
C SER A 91 11.47 -10.00 -8.59
N GLY A 92 11.07 -10.63 -7.47
CA GLY A 92 11.70 -11.84 -6.95
C GLY A 92 13.10 -11.64 -6.37
N TYR A 93 13.57 -10.39 -6.24
CA TYR A 93 14.88 -10.08 -5.67
C TYR A 93 14.82 -9.88 -4.16
N GLY A 94 15.96 -10.10 -3.51
CA GLY A 94 16.13 -9.87 -2.09
C GLY A 94 15.55 -10.95 -1.17
N SER A 95 15.46 -10.65 0.11
CA SER A 95 14.95 -11.55 1.14
C SER A 95 13.43 -11.78 1.03
N PRO A 96 12.92 -12.91 1.58
CA PRO A 96 11.49 -13.25 1.53
C PRO A 96 10.56 -12.15 2.04
N VAL A 97 10.96 -11.42 3.09
CA VAL A 97 10.34 -10.17 3.54
C VAL A 97 11.43 -9.13 3.70
N SER A 98 11.42 -8.12 2.82
CA SER A 98 12.52 -7.18 2.63
C SER A 98 12.12 -5.76 3.04
N LEU A 99 12.89 -5.15 3.94
CA LEU A 99 12.68 -3.80 4.45
C LEU A 99 13.79 -2.84 4.01
N TRP A 100 13.40 -1.64 3.55
CA TRP A 100 14.34 -0.55 3.26
C TRP A 100 14.56 0.33 4.50
N LEU A 101 15.81 0.41 4.99
CA LEU A 101 16.09 0.97 6.32
C LEU A 101 16.34 2.48 6.39
N GLY A 102 16.74 3.14 5.30
CA GLY A 102 17.14 4.54 5.39
C GLY A 102 17.23 5.32 4.10
N GLY A 103 17.40 6.64 4.23
CA GLY A 103 17.41 7.56 3.11
C GLY A 103 16.02 8.02 2.67
N ALA A 104 15.77 8.03 1.36
CA ALA A 104 14.51 8.52 0.79
C ALA A 104 14.13 7.81 -0.51
N TRP A 105 12.86 7.91 -0.90
CA TRP A 105 12.37 7.54 -2.23
C TRP A 105 11.95 8.82 -2.96
N GLU A 106 12.30 8.96 -4.23
CA GLU A 106 11.94 10.11 -5.05
C GLU A 106 10.67 9.82 -5.86
N THR A 107 9.80 10.81 -5.98
CA THR A 107 8.68 10.84 -6.92
C THR A 107 8.68 12.19 -7.65
N PRO A 108 7.83 12.41 -8.68
CA PRO A 108 7.68 13.73 -9.27
C PRO A 108 7.17 14.81 -8.30
N LEU A 109 6.59 14.44 -7.15
CA LEU A 109 6.17 15.39 -6.10
C LEU A 109 7.29 15.69 -5.09
N GLY A 110 8.45 15.04 -5.20
CA GLY A 110 9.61 15.20 -4.35
C GLY A 110 9.94 13.96 -3.53
N LYS A 111 10.84 14.11 -2.56
CA LYS A 111 11.34 13.00 -1.72
C LYS A 111 10.39 12.64 -0.58
N VAL A 112 10.18 11.35 -0.38
CA VAL A 112 9.59 10.77 0.83
C VAL A 112 10.71 10.14 1.65
N ARG A 113 10.92 10.61 2.88
CA ARG A 113 11.99 10.10 3.76
C ARG A 113 11.59 8.79 4.41
N ILE A 114 12.55 7.91 4.62
CA ILE A 114 12.33 6.70 5.41
C ILE A 114 12.21 7.08 6.88
N ASN A 115 11.22 6.50 7.58
CA ASN A 115 11.20 6.53 9.04
C ASN A 115 12.23 5.53 9.56
N GLU A 116 13.50 5.94 9.64
CA GLU A 116 14.60 5.03 9.98
C GLU A 116 14.42 4.42 11.37
N GLU A 117 13.96 5.20 12.36
CA GLU A 117 13.70 4.69 13.71
C GLU A 117 12.67 3.56 13.70
N LEU A 118 11.53 3.79 13.04
CA LEU A 118 10.48 2.79 12.92
C LEU A 118 10.95 1.57 12.10
N ALA A 119 11.61 1.79 10.97
CA ALA A 119 12.15 0.72 10.14
C ALA A 119 13.12 -0.18 10.92
N HIS A 120 14.06 0.40 11.68
CA HIS A 120 14.99 -0.40 12.49
C HIS A 120 14.27 -1.18 13.59
N SER A 121 13.19 -0.64 14.17
CA SER A 121 12.40 -1.34 15.19
C SER A 121 11.63 -2.56 14.66
N LEU A 122 11.39 -2.63 13.36
CA LEU A 122 10.69 -3.73 12.69
C LEU A 122 11.60 -4.90 12.30
N LEU A 123 12.93 -4.75 12.41
CA LEU A 123 13.87 -5.82 12.08
C LEU A 123 13.76 -7.02 13.02
N GLY A 124 13.90 -8.22 12.45
CA GLY A 124 13.89 -9.48 13.19
C GLY A 124 12.68 -10.36 12.82
N GLY A 125 12.67 -11.59 13.36
CA GLY A 125 11.73 -12.61 12.89
C GLY A 125 11.94 -12.88 11.40
N VAL A 126 10.88 -12.73 10.61
CA VAL A 126 10.92 -12.86 9.14
C VAL A 126 11.37 -11.59 8.40
N ILE A 127 11.41 -10.41 9.05
CA ILE A 127 11.70 -9.12 8.38
C ILE A 127 13.21 -8.88 8.34
N GLU A 128 13.76 -8.78 7.13
CA GLU A 128 15.18 -8.56 6.89
C GLU A 128 15.48 -7.22 6.22
N ALA A 129 16.62 -6.63 6.56
CA ALA A 129 17.13 -5.45 5.89
C ALA A 129 17.64 -5.81 4.48
N ASP A 130 16.84 -5.53 3.46
CA ASP A 130 17.24 -5.80 2.08
C ASP A 130 16.56 -4.83 1.12
N GLU A 131 17.39 -4.01 0.48
CA GLU A 131 16.93 -3.03 -0.48
C GLU A 131 16.74 -3.60 -1.89
N ARG A 132 17.34 -4.75 -2.19
CA ARG A 132 17.34 -5.33 -3.55
C ARG A 132 15.94 -5.63 -4.05
N ALA A 133 15.05 -6.06 -3.15
CA ALA A 133 13.64 -6.29 -3.43
C ALA A 133 12.90 -5.05 -3.94
N HIS A 134 13.36 -3.85 -3.57
CA HIS A 134 12.68 -2.60 -3.86
C HIS A 134 13.17 -1.92 -5.13
N ILE A 135 14.36 -2.27 -5.63
CA ILE A 135 15.05 -1.51 -6.70
C ILE A 135 14.20 -1.39 -7.97
N TYR A 136 13.42 -2.42 -8.30
CA TYR A 136 12.55 -2.44 -9.49
C TYR A 136 11.08 -2.69 -9.13
N GLU A 137 10.75 -2.75 -7.85
CA GLU A 137 9.39 -3.01 -7.39
C GLU A 137 8.54 -1.74 -7.44
N HIS A 138 7.32 -1.85 -7.93
CA HIS A 138 6.44 -0.70 -8.18
C HIS A 138 5.26 -0.64 -7.21
N SER A 139 4.86 -1.78 -6.63
CA SER A 139 3.65 -1.88 -5.82
C SER A 139 3.62 -0.91 -4.64
N ILE A 140 4.77 -0.61 -4.04
CA ILE A 140 4.92 0.37 -2.96
C ILE A 140 5.02 1.79 -3.52
N GLU A 141 5.78 1.98 -4.60
CA GLU A 141 6.05 3.30 -5.20
C GLU A 141 4.76 4.02 -5.63
N VAL A 142 3.83 3.30 -6.25
CA VAL A 142 2.59 3.90 -6.79
C VAL A 142 1.66 4.45 -5.70
N GLN A 143 1.86 4.09 -4.44
CA GLN A 143 1.11 4.61 -3.30
C GLN A 143 1.63 5.98 -2.84
N LEU A 144 2.91 6.29 -3.11
CA LEU A 144 3.58 7.48 -2.57
C LEU A 144 3.02 8.80 -3.10
N PRO A 145 2.69 8.96 -4.40
CA PRO A 145 2.12 10.22 -4.89
C PRO A 145 0.80 10.60 -4.24
N TRP A 146 -0.07 9.63 -3.92
CA TRP A 146 -1.32 9.87 -3.20
C TRP A 146 -1.07 10.46 -1.82
N LEU A 147 -0.16 9.84 -1.06
CA LEU A 147 0.20 10.28 0.29
C LEU A 147 0.85 11.67 0.28
N GLN A 148 1.76 11.94 -0.66
CA GLN A 148 2.37 13.26 -0.83
C GLN A 148 1.35 14.31 -1.28
N TYR A 149 0.38 13.94 -2.12
CA TYR A 149 -0.68 14.84 -2.55
C TYR A 149 -1.56 15.29 -1.37
N LEU A 150 -1.89 14.36 -0.47
CA LEU A 150 -2.72 14.66 0.70
C LEU A 150 -1.95 15.42 1.79
N TYR A 151 -0.77 14.94 2.16
CA TYR A 151 -0.10 15.38 3.39
C TYR A 151 1.14 16.25 3.14
N GLY A 152 1.66 16.30 1.91
CA GLY A 152 2.92 16.95 1.59
C GLY A 152 4.11 16.20 2.16
N GLU A 153 4.42 16.44 3.44
CA GLU A 153 5.50 15.77 4.15
C GLU A 153 4.97 14.63 5.02
N LEU A 154 5.43 13.42 4.74
CA LEU A 154 5.25 12.23 5.58
C LEU A 154 6.52 11.36 5.52
N LYS A 155 6.60 10.37 6.40
CA LYS A 155 7.65 9.35 6.33
C LYS A 155 7.12 8.02 5.78
N LEU A 156 8.02 7.21 5.24
CA LEU A 156 7.73 5.90 4.65
C LEU A 156 8.46 4.79 5.40
N VAL A 157 7.82 3.64 5.53
CA VAL A 157 8.44 2.36 5.84
C VAL A 157 7.98 1.34 4.79
N PRO A 158 8.82 1.00 3.80
CA PRO A 158 8.40 0.12 2.70
C PRO A 158 8.84 -1.32 2.98
N ILE A 159 7.90 -2.26 2.96
CA ILE A 159 8.15 -3.70 3.15
C ILE A 159 7.69 -4.44 1.89
N ALA A 160 8.63 -5.06 1.19
CA ALA A 160 8.36 -5.89 0.03
C ALA A 160 8.27 -7.37 0.44
N MET A 161 7.14 -8.03 0.12
CA MET A 161 6.85 -9.39 0.56
C MET A 161 6.85 -10.36 -0.63
N LEU A 162 7.87 -11.21 -0.69
CA LEU A 162 7.91 -12.37 -1.59
C LEU A 162 7.24 -13.59 -0.93
N ALA A 163 7.56 -13.86 0.34
CA ALA A 163 6.85 -14.83 1.15
C ALA A 163 5.61 -14.18 1.76
N GLN A 164 4.45 -14.81 1.53
CA GLN A 164 3.15 -14.29 1.91
C GLN A 164 2.22 -15.38 2.48
N ASP A 165 2.77 -16.49 2.96
CA ASP A 165 2.02 -17.48 3.76
C ASP A 165 1.46 -16.85 5.06
N ILE A 166 0.50 -17.55 5.68
CA ILE A 166 -0.27 -17.01 6.81
C ILE A 166 0.60 -16.78 8.04
N GLU A 167 1.59 -17.64 8.24
CA GLU A 167 2.56 -17.51 9.33
C GLU A 167 3.42 -16.25 9.13
N THR A 168 3.99 -16.08 7.93
CA THR A 168 4.79 -14.90 7.58
C THR A 168 3.98 -13.61 7.72
N ALA A 169 2.73 -13.59 7.23
CA ALA A 169 1.86 -12.44 7.40
C ALA A 169 1.59 -12.17 8.90
N ARG A 170 1.15 -13.16 9.69
CA ARG A 170 0.92 -12.96 11.13
C ARG A 170 2.15 -12.40 11.86
N GLU A 171 3.36 -12.84 11.51
CA GLU A 171 4.59 -12.31 12.10
C GLU A 171 4.84 -10.84 11.75
N VAL A 172 4.68 -10.46 10.48
CA VAL A 172 4.81 -9.07 10.04
C VAL A 172 3.74 -8.19 10.70
N GLY A 173 2.49 -8.66 10.79
CA GLY A 173 1.37 -7.91 11.35
C GLY A 173 1.59 -7.64 12.84
N LYS A 174 2.08 -8.64 13.55
CA LYS A 174 2.47 -8.54 14.96
C LYS A 174 3.67 -7.62 15.19
N ALA A 175 4.60 -7.51 14.25
CA ALA A 175 5.69 -6.54 14.33
C ALA A 175 5.15 -5.12 14.18
N ILE A 176 4.27 -4.89 13.20
CA ILE A 176 3.66 -3.59 12.93
C ILE A 176 2.72 -3.14 14.05
N SER A 177 1.93 -4.04 14.65
CA SER A 177 0.98 -3.69 15.72
C SER A 177 1.62 -3.16 17.01
N ARG A 178 2.94 -3.32 17.15
CA ARG A 178 3.74 -2.80 18.27
C ARG A 178 4.34 -1.42 18.01
N CYS A 179 4.14 -0.88 16.82
CA CYS A 179 4.67 0.40 16.40
C CYS A 179 3.92 1.56 17.05
N GLY A 180 4.59 2.72 17.14
CA GLY A 180 4.07 3.91 17.81
C GLY A 180 2.83 4.52 17.14
N ASP A 181 2.30 5.55 17.79
CA ASP A 181 1.03 6.17 17.42
C ASP A 181 1.11 6.97 16.11
N ASN A 182 0.00 7.05 15.39
CA ASN A 182 -0.22 7.80 14.14
C ASN A 182 0.48 7.26 12.87
N ILE A 183 0.51 5.94 12.72
CA ILE A 183 0.85 5.27 11.46
C ILE A 183 -0.40 4.91 10.65
N ILE A 184 -0.25 4.82 9.34
CA ILE A 184 -1.21 4.15 8.45
C ILE A 184 -0.52 2.96 7.77
N VAL A 185 -1.18 1.81 7.76
CA VAL A 185 -0.72 0.67 6.96
C VAL A 185 -1.41 0.71 5.60
N ILE A 186 -0.64 0.61 4.52
CA ILE A 186 -1.17 0.48 3.16
C ILE A 186 -0.83 -0.92 2.67
N ALA A 187 -1.84 -1.77 2.59
CA ALA A 187 -1.77 -3.07 1.93
C ALA A 187 -1.95 -2.88 0.42
N SER A 188 -0.84 -2.77 -0.29
CA SER A 188 -0.85 -2.57 -1.74
C SER A 188 -1.13 -3.89 -2.45
N SER A 189 -2.35 -4.05 -2.99
CA SER A 189 -2.81 -5.29 -3.60
C SER A 189 -3.76 -5.03 -4.77
N ASP A 190 -3.46 -5.65 -5.90
CA ASP A 190 -4.41 -5.85 -6.99
C ASP A 190 -5.24 -7.13 -6.76
N PHE A 191 -6.39 -7.20 -7.42
CA PHE A 191 -7.32 -8.33 -7.33
C PHE A 191 -7.10 -9.36 -8.47
N THR A 192 -8.14 -9.89 -9.12
CA THR A 192 -7.98 -10.97 -10.12
C THR A 192 -7.30 -10.46 -11.39
N HIS A 193 -6.35 -11.23 -11.90
CA HIS A 193 -5.61 -10.93 -13.13
C HIS A 193 -5.97 -11.91 -14.26
N TYR A 194 -5.99 -11.42 -15.50
CA TYR A 194 -6.08 -12.22 -16.74
C TYR A 194 -7.29 -13.17 -16.84
N GLU A 195 -8.43 -12.77 -16.27
CA GLU A 195 -9.68 -13.55 -16.29
C GLU A 195 -10.82 -12.76 -16.96
N PRO A 196 -11.85 -13.43 -17.51
CA PRO A 196 -13.06 -12.74 -17.96
C PRO A 196 -13.69 -11.93 -16.82
N HIS A 197 -14.20 -10.73 -17.13
CA HIS A 197 -14.72 -9.80 -16.13
C HIS A 197 -15.74 -10.42 -15.17
N SER A 198 -16.65 -11.26 -15.67
CA SER A 198 -17.64 -11.94 -14.82
C SER A 198 -17.00 -12.88 -13.79
N VAL A 199 -15.95 -13.61 -14.20
CA VAL A 199 -15.21 -14.53 -13.34
C VAL A 199 -14.39 -13.74 -12.31
N ALA A 200 -13.69 -12.69 -12.76
CA ALA A 200 -12.96 -11.78 -11.88
C ALA A 200 -13.89 -11.18 -10.82
N THR A 201 -15.04 -10.65 -11.23
CA THR A 201 -16.04 -10.06 -10.32
C THR A 201 -16.50 -11.05 -9.25
N GLU A 202 -16.75 -12.31 -9.62
CA GLU A 202 -17.19 -13.33 -8.67
C GLU A 202 -16.08 -13.69 -7.67
N LYS A 203 -14.86 -13.94 -8.17
CA LYS A 203 -13.68 -14.23 -7.34
C LYS A 203 -13.33 -13.07 -6.41
N ASP A 204 -13.31 -11.85 -6.93
CA ASP A 204 -12.98 -10.63 -6.19
C ASP A 204 -13.99 -10.39 -5.07
N LYS A 205 -15.31 -10.50 -5.36
CA LYS A 205 -16.35 -10.40 -4.33
C LYS A 205 -16.18 -11.43 -3.23
N SER A 206 -15.83 -12.66 -3.59
CA SER A 206 -15.58 -13.73 -2.63
C SER A 206 -14.41 -13.41 -1.69
N MET A 207 -13.34 -12.79 -2.18
CA MET A 207 -12.24 -12.36 -1.31
C MET A 207 -12.57 -11.13 -0.48
N ILE A 208 -13.24 -10.14 -1.07
CA ILE A 208 -13.65 -8.93 -0.35
C ILE A 208 -14.56 -9.29 0.82
N GLU A 209 -15.44 -10.29 0.66
CA GLU A 209 -16.27 -10.81 1.75
C GLU A 209 -15.41 -11.29 2.94
N THR A 210 -14.37 -12.10 2.69
CA THR A 210 -13.48 -12.57 3.77
C THR A 210 -12.70 -11.43 4.43
N ILE A 211 -12.29 -10.43 3.65
CA ILE A 211 -11.65 -9.20 4.13
C ILE A 211 -12.60 -8.43 5.05
N THR A 212 -13.84 -8.20 4.63
CA THR A 212 -14.86 -7.49 5.44
C THR A 212 -15.26 -8.24 6.70
N ASN A 213 -15.20 -9.57 6.68
CA ASN A 213 -15.51 -10.43 7.81
C ASN A 213 -14.31 -10.65 8.74
N LEU A 214 -13.13 -10.12 8.41
CA LEU A 214 -11.89 -10.32 9.15
C LEU A 214 -11.52 -11.81 9.32
N ASP A 215 -11.84 -12.64 8.32
CA ASP A 215 -11.60 -14.08 8.36
C ASP A 215 -10.35 -14.44 7.54
N GLU A 216 -9.19 -14.33 8.19
CA GLU A 216 -7.90 -14.59 7.55
C GLU A 216 -7.77 -16.05 7.09
N GLU A 217 -8.22 -17.02 7.87
CA GLU A 217 -8.12 -18.44 7.54
C GLU A 217 -8.95 -18.77 6.28
N GLU A 218 -10.18 -18.25 6.20
CA GLU A 218 -11.01 -18.42 5.01
C GLU A 218 -10.45 -17.65 3.80
N LEU A 219 -9.85 -16.47 4.00
CA LEU A 219 -9.17 -15.74 2.91
C LEU A 219 -8.05 -16.60 2.30
N TYR A 220 -7.16 -17.17 3.12
CA TYR A 220 -6.07 -18.03 2.67
C TYR A 220 -6.58 -19.28 1.96
N LYS A 221 -7.64 -19.91 2.51
CA LYS A 221 -8.28 -21.07 1.90
C LYS A 221 -8.92 -20.72 0.54
N ARG A 222 -9.65 -19.60 0.42
CA ARG A 222 -10.28 -19.17 -0.84
C ARG A 222 -9.23 -18.83 -1.89
N ARG A 223 -8.13 -18.18 -1.52
CA ARG A 223 -6.98 -17.92 -2.42
C ARG A 223 -6.47 -19.21 -3.06
N GLU A 224 -6.20 -20.23 -2.25
CA GLU A 224 -5.68 -21.50 -2.76
C GLU A 224 -6.67 -22.22 -3.68
N LEU A 225 -7.96 -22.20 -3.33
CA LEU A 225 -9.00 -22.85 -4.11
C LEU A 225 -9.29 -22.15 -5.44
N LEU A 226 -9.32 -20.82 -5.44
CA LEU A 226 -9.73 -20.03 -6.59
C LEU A 226 -8.56 -19.69 -7.53
N ASN A 227 -7.31 -19.98 -7.11
CA ASN A 227 -6.06 -19.70 -7.82
C ASN A 227 -6.01 -18.28 -8.40
N CYS A 228 -6.59 -17.35 -7.67
CA CYS A 228 -6.57 -15.92 -7.93
C CYS A 228 -5.74 -15.26 -6.84
N PHE A 229 -5.24 -14.06 -7.15
CA PHE A 229 -4.51 -13.22 -6.20
C PHE A 229 -3.12 -13.73 -5.82
N LYS A 230 -2.12 -13.36 -6.61
CA LYS A 230 -0.72 -13.52 -6.19
C LYS A 230 -0.27 -12.48 -5.17
N ASP A 231 -1.03 -11.38 -5.05
CA ASP A 231 -0.59 -10.15 -4.37
C ASP A 231 -1.43 -9.79 -3.11
N SER A 232 -2.49 -10.57 -2.79
CA SER A 232 -3.54 -10.20 -1.83
C SER A 232 -3.31 -10.55 -0.37
N LEU A 233 -2.15 -11.06 -0.01
CA LEU A 233 -1.94 -11.64 1.32
C LEU A 233 -1.39 -10.65 2.32
N ILE A 234 -0.94 -9.51 1.82
CA ILE A 234 -0.63 -8.34 2.61
C ILE A 234 -1.88 -7.86 3.37
N VAL A 235 -3.06 -8.18 2.85
CA VAL A 235 -4.35 -7.77 3.42
C VAL A 235 -4.63 -8.43 4.77
N THR A 236 -4.07 -9.60 5.08
CA THR A 236 -4.27 -10.27 6.39
C THR A 236 -3.58 -9.57 7.56
N LEU A 237 -2.59 -8.73 7.27
CA LEU A 237 -1.91 -7.88 8.24
C LEU A 237 -2.86 -6.85 8.88
N ALA A 238 -3.97 -6.54 8.19
CA ALA A 238 -5.05 -5.70 8.70
C ALA A 238 -5.95 -6.41 9.72
N PHE A 239 -6.04 -7.74 9.67
CA PHE A 239 -7.08 -8.47 10.39
C PHE A 239 -6.64 -9.06 11.72
N SER A 240 -5.33 -9.21 11.93
CA SER A 240 -4.85 -9.90 13.12
C SER A 240 -4.87 -9.05 14.39
N ASP A 241 -4.74 -7.71 14.33
CA ASP A 241 -4.77 -6.84 15.54
C ASP A 241 -5.01 -5.32 15.29
N LEU A 242 -5.31 -4.87 14.05
CA LEU A 242 -5.39 -3.44 13.66
C LEU A 242 -6.70 -3.15 12.92
N ILE A 243 -7.84 -3.00 13.63
CA ILE A 243 -9.16 -2.85 12.96
C ILE A 243 -9.64 -1.39 12.92
N ALA A 244 -9.64 -0.84 11.71
CA ALA A 244 -10.75 -0.13 11.07
C ALA A 244 -10.44 -0.08 9.56
N ILE A 245 -11.33 -0.63 8.74
CA ILE A 245 -11.19 -0.74 7.28
C ILE A 245 -12.11 0.28 6.63
N GLY A 246 -11.56 1.19 5.81
CA GLY A 246 -12.31 1.88 4.76
C GLY A 246 -12.13 1.11 3.46
N ILE A 247 -13.19 0.44 2.98
CA ILE A 247 -13.26 -0.14 1.61
C ILE A 247 -14.04 0.81 0.74
#